data_AF-A0A418GPY6-F1
#
_entry.id   AF-A0A418GPY6-F1
#
_cell.length_a   1.000
_cell.length_b   1.000
_cell.length_c   1.000
_cell.angle_alpha   90.00
_cell.angle_beta   90.00
_cell.angle_gamma   90.00
#
_symmetry.space_group_name_H-M   'P 1'
#
loop_
_entity.id
_entity.type
_entity.pdbx_description
1 polymer ?
#
loop_
_entity_poly.entity_id
_entity_poly.type
_entity_poly.pdbx_seq_one_letter_code
_entity_poly.pdbx_strand_id
1 'polypeptide(L)' 'MAEKKQWHETLHDQFGQYFAVDNVLYHEKTDHQDLIIFENAAFGRVMALDGVVQTTERD' A
#
# COMPACT_ATOMS: atom_id res chain seq x y z
N MET A 1 11.64 -7.81 -17.48
CA MET A 1 10.57 -7.72 -16.46
C MET A 1 10.51 -6.26 -16.06
N ALA A 2 9.36 -5.58 -16.22
CA ALA A 2 9.26 -4.18 -15.83
C ALA A 2 9.46 -4.04 -14.32
N GLU A 3 10.28 -3.07 -13.90
CA GLU A 3 10.48 -2.76 -12.50
C GLU A 3 9.18 -2.18 -11.94
N LYS A 4 8.46 -2.96 -11.13
CA LYS A 4 7.24 -2.48 -10.48
C LYS A 4 7.62 -1.73 -9.22
N LYS A 5 7.06 -0.55 -9.04
CA LYS A 5 7.23 0.24 -7.82
C LYS A 5 6.82 -0.60 -6.61
N GLN A 6 7.63 -0.60 -5.57
CA GLN A 6 7.32 -1.29 -4.31
C GLN A 6 6.80 -0.28 -3.29
N TRP A 7 5.79 -0.69 -2.53
CA TRP A 7 5.31 0.00 -1.35
C TRP A 7 5.65 -0.86 -0.12
N HIS A 8 6.19 -0.25 0.93
CA HIS A 8 6.68 -0.93 2.12
C HIS A 8 5.86 -0.50 3.33
N GLU A 9 5.40 -1.47 4.10
CA GLU A 9 4.76 -1.20 5.39
C GLU A 9 5.81 -0.73 6.41
N THR A 10 5.45 0.27 7.21
CA THR A 10 6.37 0.95 8.15
C THR A 10 5.96 0.82 9.61
N LEU A 11 5.07 -0.13 9.96
CA LEU A 11 4.59 -0.29 11.33
C LEU A 11 5.70 -0.71 12.33
N HIS A 12 6.65 -1.52 11.88
CA HIS A 12 7.77 -1.98 12.71
C HIS A 12 9.11 -1.88 11.95
N ASP A 13 10.16 -1.47 12.66
CA ASP A 13 11.48 -1.21 12.07
C ASP A 13 12.20 -2.46 11.53
N GLN A 14 11.83 -3.65 12.01
CA GLN A 14 12.56 -4.90 11.75
C GLN A 14 11.70 -5.97 11.08
N PHE A 15 10.41 -5.74 10.93
CA PHE A 15 9.48 -6.68 10.31
C PHE A 15 8.41 -5.90 9.56
N GLY A 16 8.13 -6.32 8.34
CA GLY A 16 7.09 -5.71 7.55
C GLY A 16 6.89 -6.49 6.26
N GLN A 17 5.84 -6.09 5.56
CA GLN A 17 5.47 -6.61 4.26
C GLN A 17 5.67 -5.52 3.20
N TYR A 18 5.85 -5.95 1.96
CA TYR A 18 5.93 -5.07 0.81
C TYR A 18 4.98 -5.56 -0.28
N PHE A 19 4.44 -4.60 -1.02
CA PHE A 19 3.51 -4.87 -2.12
C PHE A 19 4.06 -4.28 -3.40
N ALA A 20 3.95 -5.04 -4.50
CA ALA A 20 4.09 -4.48 -5.82
C ALA A 20 2.91 -3.53 -6.08
N VAL A 21 3.20 -2.31 -6.53
CA VAL A 21 2.22 -1.31 -6.91
C VAL A 21 2.06 -1.38 -8.43
N ASP A 22 0.91 -1.86 -8.88
CA ASP A 22 0.58 -1.87 -10.31
C ASP A 22 0.07 -0.51 -10.77
N ASN A 23 -0.82 0.09 -9.99
CA ASN A 23 -1.37 1.42 -10.25
C ASN A 23 -1.80 2.10 -8.94
N VAL A 24 -1.49 3.39 -8.77
CA VAL A 24 -2.00 4.16 -7.62
C VAL A 24 -3.36 4.74 -8.02
N LEU A 25 -4.40 4.38 -7.27
CA LEU A 25 -5.76 4.86 -7.51
C LEU A 25 -6.04 6.16 -6.75
N TYR A 26 -5.47 6.28 -5.55
CA TYR A 26 -5.65 7.44 -4.68
C TYR A 26 -4.42 7.63 -3.80
N HIS A 27 -4.00 8.87 -3.58
CA HIS A 27 -2.98 9.22 -2.60
C HIS A 27 -3.20 10.65 -2.12
N GLU A 28 -3.51 10.80 -0.85
CA GLU A 28 -3.74 12.10 -0.22
C GLU A 28 -3.25 12.09 1.22
N LYS A 29 -2.47 13.13 1.55
CA LYS A 29 -2.16 13.44 2.94
C LYS A 29 -3.20 14.40 3.49
N THR A 30 -4.04 13.88 4.37
CA THR A 30 -5.05 14.66 5.10
C THR A 30 -4.44 15.29 6.36
N ASP A 31 -5.22 16.11 7.06
CA ASP A 31 -4.82 16.66 8.37
C ASP A 31 -4.63 15.59 9.44
N HIS A 32 -5.23 14.41 9.26
CA HIS A 32 -5.21 13.34 10.24
C HIS A 32 -4.21 12.25 9.88
N GLN A 33 -4.17 11.82 8.61
CA GLN A 33 -3.42 10.64 8.16
C GLN A 33 -3.01 10.75 6.68
N ASP A 34 -1.98 10.01 6.30
CA ASP A 34 -1.57 9.75 4.91
C ASP A 34 -2.31 8.54 4.34
N LEU A 35 -3.25 8.77 3.41
CA LEU A 35 -4.08 7.74 2.79
C LEU A 35 -3.57 7.41 1.40
N ILE A 36 -3.32 6.13 1.14
CA ILE A 36 -3.02 5.60 -0.18
C ILE A 36 -3.89 4.38 -0.51
N ILE A 37 -4.39 4.33 -1.75
CA ILE A 37 -5.07 3.17 -2.32
C ILE A 37 -4.38 2.82 -3.63
N PHE A 38 -3.95 1.58 -3.78
CA PHE A 38 -3.30 1.10 -4.99
C PHE A 38 -3.75 -0.31 -5.40
N GLU A 39 -3.59 -0.62 -6.68
CA GLU A 39 -3.84 -1.95 -7.24
C GLU A 39 -2.61 -2.84 -7.10
N ASN A 40 -2.86 -4.08 -6.72
CA ASN A 40 -1.89 -5.16 -6.63
C ASN A 40 -2.47 -6.43 -7.29
N ALA A 41 -1.70 -7.06 -8.17
CA ALA A 41 -2.14 -8.22 -8.94
C ALA A 41 -2.58 -9.41 -8.07
N ALA A 42 -1.97 -9.61 -6.89
CA ALA A 42 -2.29 -10.70 -5.98
C ALA A 42 -3.48 -10.34 -5.08
N PHE A 43 -3.41 -9.19 -4.40
CA PHE A 43 -4.33 -8.81 -3.32
C PHE A 43 -5.50 -7.92 -3.76
N GLY A 44 -5.58 -7.54 -5.03
CA GLY A 44 -6.58 -6.60 -5.53
C GLY A 44 -6.25 -5.18 -5.09
N ARG A 45 -7.26 -4.39 -4.67
CA ARG A 45 -7.02 -3.07 -4.11
C ARG A 45 -6.51 -3.18 -2.68
N VAL A 46 -5.44 -2.44 -2.39
CA VAL A 46 -4.85 -2.32 -1.05
C VAL A 46 -5.05 -0.88 -0.58
N MET A 47 -5.62 -0.72 0.62
CA MET A 47 -5.72 0.57 1.31
C MET A 47 -4.73 0.59 2.48
N ALA A 48 -3.92 1.63 2.56
CA ALA A 48 -3.02 1.87 3.67
C ALA A 48 -3.20 3.29 4.24
N LEU A 49 -3.02 3.40 5.56
CA LEU A 49 -3.04 4.64 6.32
C LEU A 49 -1.73 4.76 7.09
N ASP A 50 -1.06 5.91 6.97
CA ASP A 50 0.21 6.22 7.65
C ASP A 50 1.28 5.14 7.48
N GLY A 51 1.36 4.56 6.28
CA GLY A 51 2.33 3.50 5.99
C GLY A 51 1.95 2.10 6.49
N VAL A 52 0.70 1.89 6.93
CA VAL A 52 0.20 0.61 7.47
C VAL A 52 -1.00 0.11 6.68
N VAL A 53 -0.96 -1.14 6.23
CA VAL A 53 -2.09 -1.74 5.51
C VAL A 53 -3.29 -1.86 6.44
N GLN A 54 -4.45 -1.44 5.93
CA GLN A 54 -5.71 -1.47 6.65
C GLN A 54 -6.62 -2.59 6.15
N THR A 55 -6.65 -2.81 4.83
CA THR A 55 -7.46 -3.87 4.21
C THR A 55 -6.97 -4.16 2.79
N THR A 56 -7.18 -5.39 2.33
CA THR A 56 -7.06 -5.78 0.93
C THR A 56 -8.37 -6.37 0.41
N GLU A 57 -8.62 -6.28 -0.88
CA GLU A 57 -9.89 -6.75 -1.48
C GLU A 57 -9.98 -8.29 -1.55
N ARG A 58 -8.84 -9.00 -1.54
CA ARG A 58 -8.77 -10.44 -1.82
C ARG A 58 -8.22 -11.28 -0.68
N ASP A 59 -8.08 -10.72 0.52
CA ASP A 59 -7.79 -11.50 1.75
C ASP A 59 -9.05 -11.96 2.48
#